data_AF-D7SAD9-F1
#
_entry.id   AF-D7SAD9-F1
#
_cell.length_a   1.000
_cell.length_b   1.000
_cell.length_c   1.000
_cell.angle_alpha   90.00
_cell.angle_beta   90.00
_cell.angle_gamma   90.00
#
_symmetry.space_group_name_H-M   'P 1'
#
loop_
_entity.id
_entity.type
_entity.pdbx_description
1 polymer ?
#
loop_
_entity_poly.entity_id
_entity_poly.type
_entity_poly.pdbx_seq_one_letter_code
_entity_poly.pdbx_strand_id
1 'polypeptide(L)'
;TLATDMGQMQERITTTTKGSITSVQAIYVPADDLTDPAPATSFAHLDATTVLSRSIAEKGIYPAVDPLDSTSRMLDPLVVGEEHYEIARKVQSTLQRYKALQDIIAILGMDELSEEDKLAVARARKIERFLSQPFFVAEIFTGSPGKLVALEDTI
;
A
#
# COMPACT_ATOMS: atom_id res chain seq x y z
N THR A 1 11.68 23.10 17.78
CA THR A 1 12.31 22.59 16.54
C THR A 1 11.24 21.85 15.78
N LEU A 2 11.39 21.65 14.46
CA LEU A 2 10.36 20.98 13.64
C LEU A 2 9.83 19.67 14.27
N ALA A 3 10.74 18.85 14.81
CA ALA A 3 10.38 17.60 15.49
C ALA A 3 9.56 17.81 16.79
N THR A 4 9.92 18.80 17.62
CA THR A 4 9.18 19.07 18.87
C THR A 4 7.78 19.60 18.60
N ASP A 5 7.64 20.51 17.63
CA ASP A 5 6.37 21.14 17.33
C ASP A 5 5.41 20.12 16.68
N MET A 6 5.94 19.25 15.82
CA MET A 6 5.17 18.16 15.23
C MET A 6 4.79 17.10 16.27
N GLY A 7 5.71 16.71 17.15
CA GLY A 7 5.42 15.75 18.21
C GLY A 7 4.30 16.23 19.15
N GLN A 8 4.32 17.50 19.58
CA GLN A 8 3.26 18.06 20.43
C GLN A 8 1.86 18.00 19.77
N MET A 9 1.81 18.10 18.44
CA MET A 9 0.56 18.02 17.69
C MET A 9 0.10 16.58 17.51
N GLN A 10 1.00 15.68 17.11
CA GLN A 10 0.69 14.26 16.84
C GLN A 10 0.29 13.50 18.10
N GLU A 11 0.95 13.73 19.24
CA GLU A 11 0.64 13.03 20.50
C GLU A 11 -0.76 13.33 21.06
N ARG A 12 -1.39 14.42 20.60
CA ARG A 12 -2.80 14.73 20.96
C ARG A 12 -3.80 13.88 20.19
N ILE A 13 -3.38 13.29 19.07
CA ILE A 13 -4.19 12.44 18.22
C ILE A 13 -3.99 11.01 18.68
N THR A 14 -4.74 10.60 19.70
CA THR A 14 -4.61 9.27 20.27
C THR A 14 -5.93 8.76 20.84
N THR A 15 -5.94 7.50 21.24
CA THR A 15 -7.07 6.88 21.94
C THR A 15 -6.90 7.06 23.46
N THR A 16 -7.97 7.47 24.12
CA THR A 16 -8.03 7.62 25.57
C THR A 16 -9.14 6.74 26.15
N THR A 17 -9.25 6.67 27.47
CA THR A 17 -10.34 5.95 28.14
C THR A 17 -11.72 6.56 27.91
N LYS A 18 -11.80 7.80 27.41
CA LYS A 18 -13.07 8.50 27.13
C LYS A 18 -13.54 8.36 25.68
N GLY A 19 -12.67 7.91 24.78
CA GLY A 19 -12.95 7.84 23.35
C GLY A 19 -11.67 7.78 22.52
N SER A 20 -11.83 7.55 21.22
CA SER A 20 -10.74 7.43 20.25
C SER A 20 -10.80 8.52 19.19
N ILE A 21 -9.62 8.91 18.68
CA ILE A 21 -9.48 9.71 17.48
C ILE A 21 -8.66 8.89 16.49
N THR A 22 -9.23 8.60 15.33
CA THR A 22 -8.51 8.00 14.19
C THR A 22 -8.26 9.08 13.16
N SER A 23 -7.01 9.52 13.01
CA SER A 23 -6.64 10.52 12.01
C SER A 23 -6.19 9.88 10.70
N VAL A 24 -6.70 10.41 9.59
CA VAL A 24 -6.12 10.18 8.26
C VAL A 24 -5.44 11.47 7.83
N GLN A 25 -4.13 11.41 7.59
CA GLN A 25 -3.30 12.59 7.33
C GLN A 25 -2.70 12.48 5.92
N ALA A 26 -2.96 13.50 5.09
CA ALA A 26 -2.35 13.60 3.77
C ALA A 26 -0.97 14.27 3.92
N ILE A 27 0.10 13.50 3.70
CA ILE A 27 1.47 14.00 3.70
C ILE A 27 1.91 14.19 2.25
N TYR A 28 2.16 15.43 1.87
CA TYR A 28 2.76 15.74 0.58
C TYR A 28 4.28 15.51 0.66
N VAL A 29 4.80 14.68 -0.25
CA VAL A 29 6.23 14.38 -0.35
C VAL A 29 6.84 15.28 -1.43
N PRO A 30 7.74 16.22 -1.08
CA PRO A 30 8.39 17.07 -2.06
C PRO A 30 9.27 16.23 -3.00
N ALA A 31 9.13 16.45 -4.31
CA ALA A 31 9.95 15.83 -5.34
C ALA A 31 10.02 14.28 -5.29
N ASP A 32 8.98 13.63 -4.76
CA ASP A 32 8.92 12.18 -4.57
C ASP A 32 10.06 11.61 -3.67
N ASP A 33 10.70 12.46 -2.82
CA ASP A 33 11.77 12.06 -1.90
C ASP A 33 11.26 11.79 -0.47
N LEU A 34 11.12 10.50 -0.14
CA LEU A 34 10.69 10.04 1.20
C LEU A 34 11.76 10.24 2.29
N THR A 35 12.99 10.57 1.92
CA THR A 35 14.10 10.79 2.86
C THR A 35 14.19 12.23 3.34
N ASP A 36 13.35 13.13 2.81
CA ASP A 36 13.25 14.50 3.30
C ASP A 36 12.91 14.54 4.81
N PRO A 37 13.51 15.46 5.58
CA PRO A 37 13.31 15.53 7.03
C PRO A 37 11.85 15.69 7.47
N ALA A 38 10.99 16.36 6.68
CA ALA A 38 9.61 16.62 7.06
C ALA A 38 8.72 15.34 6.98
N PRO A 39 8.70 14.58 5.87
CA PRO A 39 8.08 13.26 5.84
C PRO A 39 8.69 12.30 6.87
N ALA A 40 10.02 12.24 6.97
CA ALA A 40 10.72 11.32 7.86
C ALA A 40 10.34 11.49 9.33
N THR A 41 10.23 12.75 9.80
CA THR A 41 9.80 13.04 11.17
C THR A 41 8.30 12.77 11.38
N SER A 42 7.48 12.91 10.34
CA SER A 42 6.04 12.59 10.42
C SER A 42 5.80 11.09 10.54
N PHE A 43 6.54 10.27 9.77
CA PHE A 43 6.36 8.82 9.74
C PHE A 43 6.61 8.14 11.08
N ALA A 44 7.49 8.70 11.92
CA ALA A 44 7.78 8.15 13.25
C ALA A 44 6.54 8.10 14.17
N HIS A 45 5.55 8.97 13.94
CA HIS A 45 4.34 9.07 14.73
C HIS A 45 3.15 8.32 14.14
N LEU A 46 3.28 7.72 12.95
CA LEU A 46 2.17 7.03 12.28
C LEU A 46 2.18 5.53 12.57
N ASP A 47 0.99 4.99 12.89
CA ASP A 47 0.81 3.54 13.09
C ASP A 47 0.64 2.77 11.77
N ALA A 48 0.23 3.47 10.71
CA ALA A 48 0.14 2.93 9.37
C ALA A 48 0.48 4.01 8.34
N THR A 49 1.13 3.59 7.25
CA THR A 49 1.48 4.43 6.12
C THR A 49 0.88 3.83 4.85
N THR A 50 0.13 4.64 4.11
CA THR A 50 -0.38 4.29 2.79
C THR A 50 0.32 5.17 1.77
N VAL A 51 1.29 4.59 1.06
CA VAL A 51 2.09 5.31 0.08
C VAL A 51 1.38 5.26 -1.27
N LEU A 52 1.17 6.43 -1.89
CA LEU A 52 0.60 6.53 -3.22
C LEU A 52 1.73 6.73 -4.24
N SER A 53 1.77 5.88 -5.26
CA SER A 53 2.86 5.85 -6.24
C SER A 53 2.40 6.28 -7.63
N ARG A 54 3.19 7.18 -8.24
CA ARG A 54 2.96 7.64 -9.62
C ARG A 54 3.05 6.49 -10.62
N SER A 55 4.01 5.57 -10.45
CA SER A 55 4.22 4.46 -11.38
C SER A 55 3.06 3.46 -11.40
N ILE A 56 2.30 3.37 -10.30
CA ILE A 56 1.09 2.56 -10.22
C ILE A 56 -0.09 3.28 -10.89
N ALA A 57 -0.23 4.59 -10.67
CA ALA A 57 -1.25 5.40 -11.32
C ALA A 57 -1.09 5.40 -12.85
N GLU A 58 0.12 5.46 -13.37
CA GLU A 58 0.43 5.39 -14.81
C GLU A 58 0.00 4.07 -15.46
N LYS A 59 -0.11 2.98 -14.68
CA LYS A 59 -0.65 1.70 -15.13
C LYS A 59 -2.19 1.68 -15.17
N GLY A 60 -2.85 2.76 -14.73
CA GLY A 60 -4.30 2.86 -14.62
C GLY A 60 -4.87 2.09 -13.42
N ILE A 61 -4.08 1.88 -12.37
CA ILE A 61 -4.50 1.16 -11.17
C ILE A 61 -4.91 2.18 -10.11
N TYR A 62 -6.18 2.14 -9.71
CA TYR A 62 -6.75 3.02 -8.70
C TYR A 62 -7.47 2.21 -7.60
N PRO A 63 -7.22 2.49 -6.32
CA PRO A 63 -6.30 3.51 -5.81
C PRO A 63 -4.83 3.18 -6.08
N ALA A 64 -3.99 4.21 -6.26
CA ALA A 64 -2.58 4.04 -6.65
C ALA A 64 -1.67 3.69 -5.45
N VAL A 65 -2.13 2.81 -4.57
CA VAL A 65 -1.42 2.42 -3.35
C VAL A 65 -0.26 1.49 -3.72
N ASP A 66 0.94 1.77 -3.21
CA ASP A 66 2.06 0.86 -3.31
C ASP A 66 1.97 -0.23 -2.23
N PRO A 67 1.74 -1.51 -2.61
CA PRO A 67 1.54 -2.60 -1.65
C PRO A 67 2.83 -3.06 -0.96
N LEU A 68 4.00 -2.64 -1.45
CA LEU A 68 5.30 -3.01 -0.88
C LEU A 68 5.85 -1.89 0.01
N ASP A 69 5.60 -0.63 -0.34
CA ASP A 69 6.05 0.53 0.45
C ASP A 69 5.04 0.96 1.53
N SER A 70 3.78 0.54 1.42
CA SER A 70 2.76 0.76 2.47
C SER A 70 2.91 -0.23 3.62
N THR A 71 2.76 0.26 4.86
CA THR A 71 2.98 -0.56 6.06
C THR A 71 1.93 -0.28 7.14
N SER A 72 1.75 -1.21 8.06
CA SER A 72 0.92 -1.01 9.25
C SER A 72 1.46 -1.84 10.41
N ARG A 73 1.47 -1.24 11.61
CA ARG A 73 1.74 -1.95 12.87
C ARG A 73 0.66 -2.98 13.21
N MET A 74 -0.54 -2.84 12.64
CA MET A 74 -1.64 -3.79 12.85
C MET A 74 -1.49 -5.07 12.04
N LEU A 75 -0.57 -5.11 11.06
CA LEU A 75 -0.31 -6.33 10.28
C LEU A 75 0.59 -7.28 11.09
N ASP A 76 0.01 -7.83 12.15
CA ASP A 76 0.59 -8.78 13.09
C ASP A 76 -0.42 -9.93 13.32
N PRO A 77 0.00 -11.21 13.27
CA PRO A 77 -0.92 -12.34 13.42
C PRO A 77 -1.66 -12.34 14.77
N LEU A 78 -1.10 -11.74 15.82
CA LEU A 78 -1.75 -11.59 17.12
C LEU A 78 -2.88 -10.55 17.11
N VAL A 79 -2.91 -9.65 16.12
CA VAL A 79 -3.91 -8.59 15.98
C VAL A 79 -4.96 -8.96 14.92
N VAL A 80 -4.53 -9.36 13.73
CA VAL A 80 -5.42 -9.64 12.59
C VAL A 80 -5.76 -11.12 12.40
N GLY A 81 -5.13 -12.01 13.16
CA GLY A 81 -5.23 -13.46 12.98
C GLY A 81 -4.25 -14.01 11.93
N GLU A 82 -3.97 -15.31 12.04
CA GLU A 82 -2.96 -15.99 11.23
C GLU A 82 -3.32 -15.99 9.73
N GLU A 83 -4.58 -16.27 9.39
CA GLU A 83 -5.04 -16.39 8.01
C GLU A 83 -4.85 -15.07 7.23
N HIS A 84 -5.35 -13.97 7.77
CA HIS A 84 -5.18 -12.64 7.19
C HIS A 84 -3.69 -12.29 7.04
N TYR A 85 -2.90 -12.50 8.09
CA TYR A 85 -1.48 -12.22 8.07
C TYR A 85 -0.75 -13.02 6.98
N GLU A 86 -0.98 -14.33 6.90
CA GLU A 86 -0.36 -15.19 5.91
C GLU A 86 -0.72 -14.80 4.47
N ILE A 87 -2.00 -14.49 4.21
CA ILE A 87 -2.47 -14.09 2.89
C ILE A 87 -1.81 -12.77 2.47
N ALA A 88 -1.78 -11.78 3.35
CA ALA A 88 -1.11 -10.50 3.10
C ALA A 88 0.40 -10.70 2.81
N ARG A 89 1.09 -11.55 3.59
CA ARG A 89 2.51 -11.85 3.37
C ARG A 89 2.77 -12.60 2.07
N LYS A 90 1.91 -13.53 1.68
CA LYS A 90 1.99 -14.25 0.39
C LYS A 90 1.79 -13.31 -0.80
N VAL A 91 0.85 -12.37 -0.70
CA VAL A 91 0.63 -11.31 -1.69
C VAL A 91 1.89 -10.44 -1.83
N GLN A 92 2.43 -9.93 -0.72
CA GLN A 92 3.66 -9.14 -0.72
C GLN A 92 4.85 -9.90 -1.31
N SER A 93 5.05 -11.17 -0.91
CA SER A 93 6.14 -12.00 -1.44
C SER A 93 6.03 -12.22 -2.96
N THR A 94 4.81 -12.44 -3.47
CA THR A 94 4.57 -12.62 -4.91
C THR A 94 4.88 -11.33 -5.69
N LEU A 95 4.45 -10.18 -5.17
CA LEU A 95 4.72 -8.88 -5.78
C LEU A 95 6.20 -8.50 -5.70
N GLN A 96 6.89 -8.83 -4.60
CA GLN A 96 8.33 -8.62 -4.45
C GLN A 96 9.13 -9.46 -5.46
N ARG A 97 8.77 -10.75 -5.63
CA ARG A 97 9.38 -11.61 -6.66
C ARG A 97 9.15 -11.04 -8.05
N TYR A 98 7.95 -10.55 -8.33
CA TYR A 98 7.67 -9.89 -9.61
C TYR A 98 8.54 -8.65 -9.85
N LYS A 99 8.68 -7.77 -8.84
CA LYS A 99 9.56 -6.58 -8.91
C LYS A 99 11.01 -6.96 -9.21
N ALA A 100 11.54 -8.01 -8.57
CA ALA A 100 12.90 -8.50 -8.83
C ALA A 100 13.08 -9.06 -10.26
N LEU A 101 12.02 -9.61 -10.86
CA LEU A 101 12.05 -10.15 -12.22
C LEU A 101 11.84 -9.07 -13.30
N GLN A 102 11.35 -7.87 -12.96
CA GLN A 102 11.05 -6.82 -13.95
C GLN A 102 12.29 -6.38 -14.73
N ASP A 103 13.45 -6.22 -14.08
CA ASP A 103 14.69 -5.82 -14.76
C ASP A 103 15.17 -6.91 -15.73
N ILE A 104 15.04 -8.18 -15.33
CA ILE A 104 15.36 -9.33 -16.18
C ILE A 104 14.44 -9.34 -17.41
N ILE A 105 13.13 -9.17 -17.19
CA ILE A 105 12.12 -9.12 -18.27
C ILE A 105 12.40 -7.96 -19.24
N ALA A 106 12.82 -6.80 -18.72
CA ALA A 106 13.10 -5.62 -19.54
C ALA A 106 14.32 -5.79 -20.45
N ILE A 107 15.31 -6.59 -20.03
CA ILE A 107 16.55 -6.82 -20.78
C ILE A 107 16.44 -8.05 -21.70
N LEU A 108 15.97 -9.18 -21.17
CA LEU A 108 16.01 -10.49 -21.82
C LEU A 108 14.66 -10.90 -22.44
N GLY A 109 13.56 -10.30 -21.99
CA GLY A 109 12.20 -10.71 -22.37
C GLY A 109 11.60 -11.79 -21.45
N MET A 110 10.30 -12.05 -21.59
CA MET A 110 9.61 -13.03 -20.72
C MET A 110 9.94 -14.49 -21.06
N ASP A 111 10.40 -14.78 -22.28
CA ASP A 111 10.63 -16.15 -22.75
C ASP A 111 11.83 -16.82 -22.06
N GLU A 112 12.79 -15.99 -21.60
CA GLU A 112 14.01 -16.40 -20.90
C GLU A 112 13.80 -16.75 -19.41
N LEU A 113 12.59 -16.52 -18.89
CA LEU A 113 12.23 -16.90 -17.53
C LEU A 113 11.97 -18.40 -17.42
N SER A 114 12.25 -18.96 -16.23
CA SER A 114 11.80 -20.31 -15.88
C SER A 114 10.27 -20.39 -15.88
N GLU A 115 9.70 -21.58 -16.08
CA GLU A 115 8.23 -21.75 -16.04
C GLU A 115 7.63 -21.36 -14.68
N GLU A 116 8.39 -21.54 -13.59
CA GLU A 116 7.99 -21.10 -12.26
C GLU A 116 7.94 -19.58 -12.15
N ASP A 117 8.93 -18.87 -12.71
CA ASP A 117 8.96 -17.41 -12.71
C ASP A 117 7.88 -16.82 -13.62
N LYS A 118 7.62 -17.44 -14.78
CA LYS A 118 6.48 -17.06 -15.63
C LYS A 118 5.16 -17.17 -14.88
N LEU A 119 4.97 -18.24 -14.10
CA LEU A 119 3.79 -18.42 -13.26
C LEU A 119 3.71 -17.34 -12.16
N ALA A 120 4.83 -17.02 -11.50
CA ALA A 120 4.89 -15.98 -10.48
C ALA A 120 4.52 -14.61 -11.05
N VAL A 121 5.08 -14.24 -12.22
CA VAL A 121 4.77 -12.99 -12.93
C VAL A 121 3.29 -12.94 -13.32
N ALA A 122 2.73 -14.03 -13.85
CA ALA A 122 1.33 -14.10 -14.22
C ALA A 122 0.40 -13.90 -13.02
N ARG A 123 0.72 -14.49 -11.86
CA ARG A 123 -0.03 -14.29 -10.61
C ARG A 123 0.11 -12.87 -10.10
N ALA A 124 1.33 -12.33 -10.06
CA ALA A 124 1.59 -10.98 -9.60
C ALA A 124 0.82 -9.93 -10.41
N ARG A 125 0.79 -10.04 -11.75
CA ARG A 125 0.01 -9.14 -12.62
C ARG A 125 -1.49 -9.19 -12.32
N LYS A 126 -2.03 -10.38 -12.03
CA LYS A 126 -3.45 -10.53 -11.64
C LYS A 126 -3.72 -9.87 -10.28
N ILE A 127 -2.84 -10.09 -9.30
CA ILE A 127 -2.93 -9.46 -7.97
C ILE A 127 -2.86 -7.94 -8.09
N GLU A 128 -1.87 -7.40 -8.82
CA GLU A 128 -1.68 -5.96 -9.02
C GLU A 128 -2.94 -5.29 -9.58
N ARG A 129 -3.61 -5.95 -10.54
CA ARG A 129 -4.89 -5.47 -11.09
C ARG A 129 -6.06 -5.68 -10.13
N PHE A 130 -6.07 -6.77 -9.37
CA PHE A 130 -7.12 -7.07 -8.40
C PHE A 130 -7.14 -6.09 -7.21
N LEU A 131 -5.99 -5.48 -6.88
CA LEU A 131 -5.90 -4.41 -5.89
C LEU A 131 -6.56 -3.09 -6.34
N SER A 132 -7.00 -2.99 -7.60
CA SER A 132 -7.80 -1.85 -8.05
C SER A 132 -9.27 -2.01 -7.66
N GLN A 133 -9.91 -0.90 -7.30
CA GLN A 133 -11.30 -0.88 -6.87
C GLN A 133 -11.99 0.40 -7.34
N PRO A 134 -13.17 0.31 -7.98
CA PRO A 134 -13.95 1.48 -8.33
C PRO A 134 -14.51 2.13 -7.06
N PHE A 135 -14.26 3.43 -6.89
CA PHE A 135 -14.75 4.20 -5.75
C PHE A 135 -16.07 4.87 -6.05
N PHE A 136 -16.98 4.90 -5.07
CA PHE A 136 -18.27 5.60 -5.18
C PHE A 136 -18.11 7.07 -5.55
N VAL A 137 -17.10 7.75 -5.00
CA VAL A 137 -16.80 9.16 -5.32
C VAL A 137 -16.23 9.36 -6.72
N ALA A 138 -15.72 8.30 -7.35
CA ALA A 138 -15.12 8.34 -8.67
C ALA A 138 -16.10 7.94 -9.79
N GLU A 139 -17.32 7.52 -9.46
CA GLU A 139 -18.34 7.09 -10.43
C GLU A 139 -18.60 8.16 -11.50
N ILE A 140 -18.64 9.44 -11.09
CA ILE A 140 -18.90 10.58 -11.97
C ILE A 140 -17.82 10.72 -13.06
N PHE A 141 -16.58 10.33 -12.75
CA PHE A 141 -15.44 10.45 -13.67
C PHE A 141 -15.17 9.17 -14.47
N THR A 142 -15.48 8.00 -13.89
CA THR A 142 -15.12 6.69 -14.46
C THR A 142 -16.30 5.99 -15.13
N GLY A 143 -17.54 6.39 -14.82
CA GLY A 143 -18.77 5.73 -15.28
C GLY A 143 -19.00 4.32 -14.72
N SER A 144 -18.07 3.80 -13.91
CA SER A 144 -18.17 2.48 -13.28
C SER A 144 -18.74 2.61 -11.87
N PRO A 145 -19.76 1.82 -11.48
CA PRO A 145 -20.32 1.88 -10.14
C PRO A 145 -19.28 1.48 -9.09
N GLY A 146 -19.24 2.24 -8.00
CA GLY A 146 -18.42 2.00 -6.84
C GLY A 146 -18.77 0.69 -6.16
N LYS A 147 -17.77 0.07 -5.56
CA LYS A 147 -17.95 -1.18 -4.81
C LYS A 147 -17.40 -1.01 -3.40
N LEU A 148 -18.10 -1.58 -2.43
CA LEU A 148 -17.59 -1.82 -1.09
C LEU A 148 -17.32 -3.32 -0.97
N VAL A 149 -16.13 -3.70 -0.54
CA VAL A 149 -15.72 -5.11 -0.39
C VAL A 149 -15.58 -5.41 1.09
N ALA A 150 -16.19 -6.49 1.56
CA ALA A 150 -16.06 -6.91 2.95
C ALA A 150 -14.68 -7.50 3.22
N LEU A 151 -14.23 -7.47 4.47
CA LEU A 151 -12.93 -8.03 4.85
C LEU A 151 -12.85 -9.53 4.53
N GLU A 152 -13.92 -10.27 4.84
CA GLU A 152 -14.04 -11.71 4.57
C GLU A 152 -14.04 -12.06 3.07
N ASP A 153 -14.49 -11.15 2.20
CA ASP A 153 -14.40 -11.32 0.75
C ASP A 153 -13.01 -10.94 0.19
N THR A 154 -12.22 -10.22 0.99
CA THR A 154 -10.88 -9.74 0.61
C THR A 154 -9.80 -10.77 0.93
N ILE A 155 -9.96 -11.50 2.04
CA ILE A 155 -9.07 -12.57 2.53
C ILE A 155 -9.32 -13.83 1.70
#